data_AF-A0A2D8GLV3-F1
#
_entry.id   AF-A0A2D8GLV3-F1
#
_cell.length_a   1.000
_cell.length_b   1.000
_cell.length_c   1.000
_cell.angle_alpha   90.00
_cell.angle_beta   90.00
_cell.angle_gamma   90.00
#
_symmetry.space_group_name_H-M   'P 1'
#
loop_
_entity.id
_entity.type
_entity.pdbx_description
1 polymer ?
#
loop_
_entity_poly.entity_id
_entity_poly.type
_entity_poly.pdbx_seq_one_letter_code
_entity_poly.pdbx_strand_id
1 'polypeptide(L)'
;KAVYATKDNLKAFEERRADLEKQEAEKLASANKRSEKIAALGTIIIKAVVGEEGKLFGSVGVREIEEAINAAGGEVSKNEINLPDGAYKQIGEFLVDIQLHSDVTLSVKVLIEPE
;
A
#
# COMPACT_ATOMS: atom_id res chain seq x y z
N LYS A 1 -20.14 -5.46 -17.62
CA LYS A 1 -21.02 -5.56 -18.82
C LYS A 1 -22.44 -5.28 -18.34
N ALA A 2 -23.08 -4.22 -18.82
CA ALA A 2 -24.35 -3.72 -18.26
C ALA A 2 -25.51 -4.70 -18.53
N VAL A 3 -26.35 -4.94 -17.52
CA VAL A 3 -27.53 -5.81 -17.61
C VAL A 3 -28.77 -4.90 -17.65
N TYR A 4 -29.71 -5.16 -18.55
CA TYR A 4 -30.95 -4.39 -18.63
C TYR A 4 -31.79 -4.54 -17.36
N ALA A 5 -32.35 -3.43 -16.87
CA ALA A 5 -33.18 -3.37 -15.67
C ALA A 5 -34.56 -4.01 -15.89
N THR A 6 -34.60 -5.34 -16.00
CA THR A 6 -35.82 -6.15 -15.91
C THR A 6 -36.06 -6.55 -14.45
N LYS A 7 -37.34 -6.76 -14.07
CA LYS A 7 -37.72 -7.11 -12.69
C LYS A 7 -37.02 -8.37 -12.16
N ASP A 8 -36.72 -9.32 -13.04
CA ASP A 8 -35.97 -10.54 -12.73
C ASP A 8 -34.49 -10.25 -12.40
N ASN A 9 -33.87 -9.36 -13.19
CA ASN A 9 -32.49 -8.94 -12.98
C ASN A 9 -32.33 -8.07 -11.74
N LEU A 10 -33.35 -7.29 -11.35
CA LEU A 10 -33.33 -6.50 -10.10
C LEU A 10 -33.29 -7.41 -8.87
N LYS A 11 -34.09 -8.48 -8.83
CA LYS A 11 -34.06 -9.44 -7.71
C LYS A 11 -32.74 -10.21 -7.64
N ALA A 12 -32.25 -10.69 -8.79
CA ALA A 12 -30.94 -11.35 -8.87
C ALA A 12 -29.79 -10.39 -8.52
N PHE A 13 -29.96 -9.09 -8.77
CA PHE A 13 -29.00 -8.05 -8.38
C PHE A 13 -29.05 -7.77 -6.88
N GLU A 14 -30.22 -7.73 -6.25
CA GLU A 14 -30.36 -7.56 -4.81
C GLU A 14 -29.77 -8.75 -4.03
N GLU A 15 -30.00 -9.99 -4.47
CA GLU A 15 -29.38 -11.18 -3.85
C GLU A 15 -27.86 -11.19 -4.02
N ARG A 16 -27.36 -10.83 -5.21
CA ARG A 16 -25.92 -10.68 -5.44
C ARG A 16 -25.32 -9.51 -4.68
N ARG A 17 -26.08 -8.43 -4.48
CA ARG A 17 -25.63 -7.24 -3.75
C ARG A 17 -25.36 -7.60 -2.30
N ALA A 18 -26.25 -8.35 -1.64
CA ALA A 18 -26.05 -8.79 -0.27
C ALA A 18 -24.80 -9.69 -0.11
N ASP A 19 -24.50 -10.53 -1.10
CA ASP A 19 -23.28 -11.35 -1.10
C ASP A 19 -22.02 -10.50 -1.33
N LEU A 20 -22.07 -9.57 -2.28
CA LEU A 20 -20.98 -8.63 -2.56
C LEU A 20 -20.69 -7.70 -1.37
N GLU A 21 -21.72 -7.22 -0.67
CA GLU A 21 -21.55 -6.39 0.53
C GLU A 21 -20.86 -7.15 1.67
N LYS A 22 -21.16 -8.45 1.84
CA LYS A 22 -20.47 -9.30 2.81
C LYS A 22 -19.01 -9.51 2.43
N GLN A 23 -18.75 -9.84 1.17
CA GLN A 23 -17.37 -10.01 0.68
C GLN A 23 -16.58 -8.71 0.80
N GLU A 24 -17.20 -7.56 0.55
CA GLU A 24 -16.54 -6.26 0.70
C GLU A 24 -16.23 -5.97 2.17
N ALA A 25 -17.17 -6.23 3.08
CA ALA A 25 -16.93 -6.08 4.51
C ALA A 25 -15.78 -6.98 5.01
N GLU A 26 -15.68 -8.22 4.51
CA GLU A 26 -14.58 -9.14 4.85
C GLU A 26 -13.23 -8.65 4.31
N LYS A 27 -13.20 -8.09 3.09
CA LYS A 27 -11.99 -7.47 2.52
C LYS A 27 -11.58 -6.24 3.30
N LEU A 28 -12.53 -5.37 3.66
CA LEU A 28 -12.30 -4.18 4.49
C LEU A 28 -11.74 -4.57 5.86
N ALA A 29 -12.32 -5.58 6.51
CA ALA A 29 -11.83 -6.08 7.79
C ALA A 29 -10.40 -6.67 7.67
N SER A 30 -10.11 -7.37 6.58
CA SER A 30 -8.77 -7.91 6.32
C SER A 30 -7.75 -6.81 6.02
N ALA A 31 -8.14 -5.79 5.26
CA ALA A 31 -7.32 -4.63 4.96
C ALA A 31 -7.01 -3.81 6.23
N ASN A 32 -8.00 -3.61 7.11
CA ASN A 32 -7.79 -2.95 8.40
C ASN A 32 -6.81 -3.71 9.30
N LYS A 33 -6.90 -5.05 9.36
CA LYS A 33 -5.91 -5.84 10.12
C LYS A 33 -4.51 -5.70 9.55
N ARG A 34 -4.35 -5.62 8.23
CA ARG A 34 -3.05 -5.38 7.59
C ARG A 34 -2.56 -3.96 7.85
N SER A 35 -3.42 -2.95 7.78
CA SER A 35 -3.04 -1.57 8.05
C SER A 35 -2.56 -1.40 9.48
N GLU A 36 -3.21 -2.02 10.46
CA GLU A 36 -2.77 -2.02 11.86
C GLU A 36 -1.40 -2.68 12.04
N LYS A 37 -1.15 -3.82 11.36
CA LYS A 37 0.17 -4.46 11.39
C LYS A 37 1.25 -3.54 10.86
N ILE A 38 1.01 -2.91 9.71
CA ILE A 38 2.00 -2.03 9.07
C ILE A 38 2.19 -0.74 9.89
N ALA A 39 1.11 -0.19 10.46
CA ALA A 39 1.17 0.94 11.38
C ALA A 39 2.03 0.63 12.61
N ALA A 40 1.96 -0.61 13.11
CA ALA A 40 2.77 -1.06 14.24
C ALA A 40 4.26 -1.22 13.89
N LEU A 41 4.64 -1.38 12.61
CA LEU A 41 6.04 -1.41 12.18
C LEU A 41 6.71 -0.04 12.29
N GLY A 42 5.93 1.04 12.20
CA GLY A 42 6.41 2.41 12.43
C GLY A 42 7.39 2.87 11.35
N THR A 43 8.62 3.19 11.77
CA THR A 43 9.67 3.72 10.88
C THR A 43 10.43 2.58 10.22
N ILE A 44 10.42 2.55 8.89
CA ILE A 44 11.13 1.55 8.10
C ILE A 44 12.47 2.12 7.67
N ILE A 45 13.54 1.42 7.98
CA ILE A 45 14.90 1.85 7.67
C ILE A 45 15.36 1.15 6.40
N ILE A 46 15.69 1.93 5.38
CA ILE A 46 16.26 1.44 4.13
C ILE A 46 17.72 1.88 4.09
N LYS A 47 18.63 0.90 4.05
CA LYS A 47 20.06 1.15 3.84
C LYS A 47 20.36 1.20 2.35
N ALA A 48 20.96 2.29 1.91
CA ALA A 48 21.29 2.47 0.50
C ALA A 48 22.69 3.05 0.32
N VAL A 49 23.36 2.65 -0.77
CA VAL A 49 24.69 3.16 -1.11
C VAL A 49 24.58 4.61 -1.59
N VAL A 50 25.30 5.49 -0.90
CA VAL A 50 25.31 6.94 -1.17
C VAL A 50 26.64 7.32 -1.81
N GLY A 51 26.59 8.11 -2.88
CA GLY A 51 27.77 8.74 -3.46
C GLY A 51 28.22 9.97 -2.68
N GLU A 52 29.28 10.62 -3.17
CA GLU A 52 29.68 11.94 -2.67
C GLU A 52 28.52 12.95 -2.83
N GLU A 53 28.39 13.88 -1.88
CA GLU A 53 27.34 14.92 -1.79
C GLU A 53 25.91 14.46 -1.42
N GLY A 54 25.72 13.25 -0.87
CA GLY A 54 24.40 12.84 -0.33
C GLY A 54 23.37 12.45 -1.41
N LYS A 55 23.84 12.25 -2.64
CA LYS A 55 23.06 11.63 -3.72
C LYS A 55 23.15 10.12 -3.62
N LEU A 56 22.00 9.45 -3.68
CA LEU A 56 21.96 8.00 -3.74
C LEU A 56 22.54 7.52 -5.09
N PHE A 57 23.38 6.48 -5.03
CA PHE A 57 23.94 5.86 -6.24
C PHE A 57 22.84 5.10 -7.03
N GLY A 58 21.81 4.64 -6.32
CA GLY A 58 20.57 4.06 -6.85
C GLY A 58 19.34 4.96 -6.66
N SER A 59 18.20 4.52 -7.20
CA SER A 59 16.91 5.18 -6.96
C SER A 59 16.12 4.30 -6.00
N VAL A 60 15.83 4.76 -4.78
CA VAL A 60 14.97 4.00 -3.85
C VAL A 60 13.53 4.13 -4.34
N GLY A 61 13.07 3.11 -5.04
CA GLY A 61 11.75 3.06 -5.64
C GLY A 61 10.76 2.23 -4.84
N VAL A 62 9.62 2.00 -5.47
CA VAL A 62 8.52 1.17 -4.95
C VAL A 62 9.00 -0.22 -4.54
N ARG A 63 9.98 -0.80 -5.26
CA ARG A 63 10.51 -2.14 -5.01
C ARG A 63 11.30 -2.22 -3.72
N GLU A 64 12.29 -1.35 -3.52
CA GLU A 64 13.05 -1.35 -2.27
C GLU A 64 12.16 -1.04 -1.06
N ILE A 65 11.16 -0.18 -1.22
CA ILE A 65 10.18 0.11 -0.17
C ILE A 65 9.32 -1.13 0.13
N GLU A 66 8.81 -1.82 -0.90
CA GLU A 66 8.09 -3.09 -0.78
C GLU A 66 8.92 -4.15 -0.06
N GLU A 67 10.19 -4.33 -0.44
CA GLU A 67 11.10 -5.28 0.18
C GLU A 67 11.36 -4.93 1.65
N ALA A 68 11.58 -3.66 1.96
CA ALA A 68 11.81 -3.22 3.34
C ALA A 68 10.57 -3.38 4.23
N ILE A 69 9.37 -3.07 3.71
CA ILE A 69 8.12 -3.27 4.45
C ILE A 69 7.84 -4.77 4.63
N ASN A 70 8.01 -5.59 3.58
CA ASN A 70 7.84 -7.04 3.67
C ASN A 70 8.86 -7.68 4.63
N ALA A 71 10.11 -7.21 4.64
CA ALA A 71 11.14 -7.64 5.58
C ALA A 71 10.78 -7.28 7.03
N ALA A 72 10.13 -6.13 7.25
CA ALA A 72 9.59 -5.75 8.54
C ALA A 72 8.33 -6.56 8.92
N GLY A 73 7.74 -7.33 8.00
CA GLY A 73 6.55 -8.16 8.22
C GLY A 73 5.23 -7.50 7.83
N GLY A 74 5.29 -6.38 7.11
CA GLY A 74 4.13 -5.75 6.49
C GLY A 74 3.91 -6.37 5.12
N GLU A 75 2.91 -7.22 4.98
CA GLU A 75 2.55 -7.83 3.69
C GLU A 75 1.93 -6.76 2.77
N VAL A 76 2.76 -6.14 1.92
CA VAL A 76 2.35 -5.13 0.93
C VAL A 76 2.88 -5.47 -0.46
N SER A 77 2.10 -5.06 -1.46
CA SER A 77 2.45 -5.17 -2.87
C SER A 77 2.86 -3.82 -3.43
N LYS A 78 3.74 -3.81 -4.44
CA LYS A 78 4.10 -2.59 -5.19
C LYS A 78 2.93 -1.74 -5.72
N ASN A 79 1.77 -2.35 -5.99
CA ASN A 79 0.61 -1.63 -6.51
C ASN A 79 -0.15 -0.84 -5.43
N GLU A 80 0.07 -1.20 -4.17
CA GLU A 80 -0.55 -0.57 -3.00
C GLU A 80 0.29 0.62 -2.50
N ILE A 81 1.52 0.77 -2.98
CA ILE A 81 2.43 1.84 -2.57
C ILE A 81 2.25 3.04 -3.51
N ASN A 82 1.88 4.18 -2.93
CA ASN A 82 1.67 5.41 -3.65
C ASN A 82 2.87 6.34 -3.46
N LEU A 83 3.58 6.59 -4.57
CA LEU A 83 4.79 7.43 -4.62
C LEU A 83 4.55 8.57 -5.63
N PRO A 84 3.89 9.67 -5.21
CA PRO A 84 3.51 10.76 -6.12
C PRO A 84 4.72 11.48 -6.73
N ASP A 85 5.81 11.63 -5.97
CA ASP A 85 7.05 12.26 -6.43
C ASP A 85 8.03 11.26 -7.11
N GLY A 86 7.64 9.99 -7.21
CA GLY A 86 8.47 8.93 -7.79
C GLY A 86 9.56 8.42 -6.84
N ALA A 87 10.63 7.87 -7.41
CA ALA A 87 11.72 7.24 -6.63
C ALA A 87 12.60 8.28 -5.94
N TYR A 88 12.99 7.99 -4.69
CA TYR A 88 13.86 8.85 -3.89
C TYR A 88 15.32 8.74 -4.35
N LYS A 89 15.98 9.89 -4.51
CA LYS A 89 17.37 10.01 -4.97
C LYS A 89 18.30 10.65 -3.93
N GLN A 90 17.76 10.95 -2.76
CA GLN A 90 18.45 11.59 -1.66
C GLN A 90 18.20 10.81 -0.37
N ILE A 91 19.16 10.87 0.54
CA ILE A 91 18.98 10.38 1.91
C ILE A 91 18.05 11.30 2.69
N GLY A 92 17.31 10.72 3.64
CA GLY A 92 16.37 11.48 4.47
C GLY A 92 15.16 10.68 4.91
N GLU A 93 14.27 11.37 5.63
CA GLU A 93 12.98 10.85 6.03
C GLU A 93 11.93 11.18 4.96
N PHE A 94 11.25 10.15 4.48
CA PHE A 94 10.18 10.26 3.51
C PHE A 94 8.91 9.63 4.06
N LEU A 95 7.77 10.25 3.74
CA LEU A 95 6.45 9.69 4.04
C LEU A 95 5.93 9.03 2.77
N VAL A 96 5.61 7.75 2.88
CA VAL A 96 5.06 6.95 1.79
C VAL A 96 3.65 6.52 2.16
N ASP A 97 2.68 6.85 1.31
CA ASP A 97 1.30 6.43 1.51
C ASP A 97 1.07 5.05 0.91
N ILE A 98 0.53 4.15 1.70
CA ILE A 98 0.18 2.78 1.32
C ILE A 98 -1.33 2.66 1.33
N GLN A 99 -1.90 2.41 0.16
CA GLN A 99 -3.32 2.18 -0.05
C GLN A 99 -3.58 0.68 -0.19
N LEU A 100 -4.03 0.04 0.89
CA LEU A 100 -4.39 -1.38 0.92
C LEU A 100 -5.80 -1.63 0.37
N HIS A 101 -6.70 -0.67 0.57
CA HIS A 101 -8.08 -0.70 0.08
C HIS A 101 -8.53 0.69 -0.33
N SER A 102 -9.62 0.79 -1.09
CA SER A 102 -10.23 2.08 -1.46
C SER A 102 -10.53 2.99 -0.27
N ASP A 103 -10.78 2.39 0.90
CA ASP A 103 -11.13 3.09 2.15
C ASP A 103 -10.01 3.04 3.20
N VAL A 104 -8.89 2.36 2.91
CA VAL A 104 -7.81 2.12 3.88
C VAL A 104 -6.48 2.58 3.29
N THR A 105 -6.07 3.78 3.71
CA THR A 105 -4.77 4.37 3.39
C THR A 105 -3.98 4.58 4.68
N LEU A 106 -2.69 4.26 4.66
CA LEU A 106 -1.77 4.39 5.77
C LEU A 106 -0.52 5.14 5.33
N SER A 107 -0.08 6.14 6.09
CA SER A 107 1.21 6.80 5.85
C SER A 107 2.31 6.13 6.67
N VAL A 108 3.36 5.65 6.00
CA VAL A 108 4.52 5.01 6.61
C VAL A 108 5.74 5.90 6.47
N LYS A 109 6.51 6.03 7.56
CA LYS A 109 7.79 6.75 7.56
C LYS A 109 8.89 5.83 7.07
N VAL A 110 9.55 6.22 5.99
CA VAL A 110 10.71 5.55 5.44
C VAL A 110 11.93 6.42 5.70
N LEU A 111 12.88 5.93 6.47
CA LEU A 111 14.16 6.57 6.72
C LEU A 111 15.22 5.93 5.81
N ILE A 112 15.82 6.72 4.93
CA ILE A 112 16.91 6.26 4.08
C ILE A 112 18.23 6.66 4.72
N GLU A 113 19.01 5.66 5.16
CA GLU A 113 20.33 5.82 5.77
C GLU A 113 21.43 5.29 4.83
N PRO A 114 22.65 5.86 4.90
CA PRO A 114 23.81 5.29 4.22
C PRO A 114 24.11 3.88 4.76
N GLU A 115 24.42 2.96 3.84
CA GLU A 115 25.05 1.67 4.19
C GLU A 115 26.45 1.85 4.80
#